data_AF-A0A022ML82-F1
#
_entry.id   AF-A0A022ML82-F1
#
_cell.length_a   1.000
_cell.length_b   1.000
_cell.length_c   1.000
_cell.angle_alpha   90.00
_cell.angle_beta   90.00
_cell.angle_gamma   90.00
#
_symmetry.space_group_name_H-M   'P 1'
#
loop_
_entity.id
_entity.type
_entity.pdbx_description
1 polymer ?
#
loop_
_entity_poly.entity_id
_entity_poly.type
_entity_poly.pdbx_seq_one_letter_code
_entity_poly.pdbx_strand_id
1 'polypeptide(L)'
;MEYLDLSLYEYRRFPIPMRSVGWLGRRFGVQGGGGQDLGAADRQRIRGASQRLGSVTLGTHECEFCPPDSTFEGNGEYRYYGRSGDVYVAPMMILHYMEEHGYRPPEEFLDGLKDIGRLEWDWRAERMLAVLLDESEDFDFRCEAIIDLVNWRDGRVLDALMHSIQDEELVDSAGDEIGRSLGVLVARGDVGDLRVESLPEMVRIGLGQIVPQ
;
A
#
# COMPACT_ATOMS: atom_id res chain seq x y z
N MET A 1 7.17 6.01 15.76
CA MET A 1 8.07 4.84 15.77
C MET A 1 9.11 5.06 14.69
N GLU A 2 10.37 4.73 14.93
CA GLU A 2 11.47 5.08 14.03
C GLU A 2 12.29 3.85 13.63
N TYR A 3 12.68 3.76 12.37
CA TYR A 3 13.54 2.71 11.83
C TYR A 3 14.64 3.32 10.96
N LEU A 4 15.82 2.69 10.96
CA LEU A 4 16.78 2.95 9.89
C LEU A 4 16.21 2.45 8.57
N ASP A 5 16.43 3.21 7.50
CA ASP A 5 16.03 2.76 6.18
C ASP A 5 16.65 1.40 5.87
N LEU A 6 15.87 0.59 5.14
CA LEU A 6 16.20 -0.77 4.72
C LEU A 6 16.33 -1.80 5.84
N SER A 7 16.16 -1.41 7.10
CA SER A 7 16.03 -2.36 8.22
C SER A 7 14.73 -3.15 8.15
N LEU A 8 14.68 -4.29 8.82
CA LEU A 8 13.45 -5.10 8.90
C LEU A 8 12.35 -4.28 9.59
N TYR A 9 11.16 -4.29 9.00
CA TYR A 9 9.99 -3.68 9.60
C TYR A 9 9.35 -4.65 10.60
N GLU A 10 9.21 -4.20 11.86
CA GLU A 10 8.75 -5.04 12.96
C GLU A 10 7.54 -4.44 13.71
N TYR A 11 7.04 -3.28 13.29
CA TYR A 11 5.96 -2.59 14.01
C TYR A 11 4.65 -3.37 13.97
N ARG A 12 4.26 -3.76 12.76
CA ARG A 12 3.09 -4.60 12.50
C ARG A 12 3.56 -5.91 11.92
N ARG A 13 2.97 -7.00 12.39
CA ARG A 13 3.13 -8.29 11.73
C ARG A 13 2.45 -8.19 10.37
N PHE A 14 3.05 -8.82 9.39
CA PHE A 14 2.49 -8.94 8.06
C PHE A 14 2.93 -10.29 7.47
N PRO A 15 2.10 -10.96 6.65
CA PRO A 15 2.43 -12.28 6.09
C PRO A 15 3.66 -12.29 5.18
N ILE A 16 4.13 -11.11 4.74
CA ILE A 16 5.31 -10.93 3.89
C ILE A 16 6.34 -10.08 4.65
N PRO A 17 7.62 -10.48 4.72
CA PRO A 17 8.67 -9.66 5.29
C PRO A 17 8.85 -8.34 4.52
N MET A 18 8.97 -7.23 5.24
CA MET A 18 9.09 -5.89 4.65
C MET A 18 10.29 -5.14 5.21
N ARG A 19 10.86 -4.24 4.40
CA ARG A 19 11.93 -3.33 4.81
C ARG A 19 11.40 -1.91 4.99
N SER A 20 11.77 -1.29 6.08
CA SER A 20 11.36 0.05 6.47
C SER A 20 11.97 1.09 5.54
N VAL A 21 11.18 2.06 5.07
CA VAL A 21 11.67 3.23 4.33
C VAL A 21 10.94 4.47 4.83
N GLY A 22 11.67 5.50 5.25
CA GLY A 22 11.08 6.78 5.66
C GLY A 22 10.36 6.75 7.00
N TRP A 23 10.63 5.77 7.87
CA TRP A 23 10.15 5.74 9.26
C TRP A 23 11.05 6.60 10.14
N LEU A 24 10.96 7.90 9.93
CA LEU A 24 11.83 8.90 10.54
C LEU A 24 11.30 9.33 11.93
N GLY A 25 12.18 9.90 12.73
CA GLY A 25 11.83 10.66 13.93
C GLY A 25 13.07 11.26 14.59
N ARG A 26 12.93 11.77 15.81
CA ARG A 26 14.01 12.51 16.49
C ARG A 26 15.24 11.68 16.81
N ARG A 27 15.12 10.36 17.01
CA ARG A 27 16.24 9.51 17.39
C ARG A 27 17.23 9.29 16.25
N PHE A 28 16.74 8.97 15.05
CA PHE A 28 17.60 8.76 13.87
C PHE A 28 17.71 9.98 12.97
N GLY A 29 16.82 10.97 13.14
CA GLY A 29 16.77 12.17 12.34
C GLY A 29 16.32 11.90 10.91
N VAL A 30 16.47 12.92 10.05
CA VAL A 30 16.24 12.79 8.62
C VAL A 30 17.41 12.00 8.00
N GLN A 31 17.08 10.90 7.34
CA GLN A 31 18.04 10.02 6.69
C GLN A 31 18.32 10.45 5.24
N GLY A 32 19.49 10.11 4.71
CA GLY A 32 19.89 10.42 3.33
C GLY A 32 20.32 11.87 3.07
N GLY A 33 20.38 12.72 4.11
CA GLY A 33 20.84 14.11 4.03
C GLY A 33 22.35 14.21 3.78
N GLY A 34 22.74 14.50 2.54
CA GLY A 34 24.15 14.64 2.12
C GLY A 34 24.41 14.35 0.63
N GLY A 35 23.43 13.82 -0.10
CA GLY A 35 23.49 13.57 -1.54
C GLY A 35 22.98 14.74 -2.41
N GLN A 36 23.10 14.60 -3.74
CA GLN A 36 22.44 15.49 -4.70
C GLN A 36 20.92 15.52 -4.49
N ASP A 37 20.29 16.66 -4.80
CA ASP A 37 18.83 16.82 -4.73
C ASP A 37 18.11 15.70 -5.48
N LEU A 38 17.05 15.14 -4.89
CA LEU A 38 16.28 14.09 -5.52
C LEU A 38 15.66 14.65 -6.81
N GLY A 39 15.84 13.96 -7.94
CA GLY A 39 15.29 14.42 -9.20
C GLY A 39 13.76 14.49 -9.16
N ALA A 40 13.17 15.43 -9.89
CA ALA A 40 11.70 15.52 -10.02
C ALA A 40 11.05 14.20 -10.49
N ALA A 41 11.78 13.42 -11.30
CA ALA A 41 11.34 12.11 -11.77
C ALA A 41 11.18 11.07 -10.64
N ASP A 42 12.07 11.09 -9.64
CA ASP A 42 12.00 10.16 -8.52
C ASP A 42 10.86 10.52 -7.56
N ARG A 43 10.63 11.82 -7.31
CA ARG A 43 9.44 12.30 -6.58
C ARG A 43 8.15 11.87 -7.26
N GLN A 44 8.07 12.05 -8.58
CA GLN A 44 6.89 11.64 -9.35
C GLN A 44 6.69 10.13 -9.31
N ARG A 45 7.77 9.34 -9.35
CA ARG A 45 7.69 7.88 -9.26
C ARG A 45 7.16 7.41 -7.91
N ILE A 46 7.65 7.97 -6.81
CA ILE A 46 7.14 7.64 -5.47
C ILE A 46 5.68 8.05 -5.36
N ARG A 47 5.32 9.28 -5.76
CA ARG A 47 3.93 9.73 -5.76
C ARG A 47 3.01 8.83 -6.59
N GLY A 48 3.47 8.39 -7.77
CA GLY A 48 2.73 7.47 -8.63
C GLY A 48 2.64 6.04 -8.08
N ALA A 49 3.55 5.64 -7.19
CA ALA A 49 3.54 4.35 -6.51
C ALA A 49 2.71 4.38 -5.20
N SER A 50 2.66 5.53 -4.52
CA SER A 50 1.93 5.75 -3.27
C SER A 50 0.44 5.98 -3.50
N GLN A 51 -0.25 5.01 -4.12
CA GLN A 51 -1.65 5.18 -4.55
C GLN A 51 -2.66 4.67 -3.54
N ARG A 52 -2.28 3.72 -2.69
CA ARG A 52 -3.20 3.09 -1.74
C ARG A 52 -2.50 2.84 -0.42
N LEU A 53 -3.12 3.31 0.65
CA LEU A 53 -2.68 3.05 2.01
C LEU A 53 -3.18 1.67 2.43
N GLY A 54 -2.30 0.87 3.01
CA GLY A 54 -2.64 -0.23 3.88
C GLY A 54 -2.56 0.21 5.34
N SER A 55 -3.09 -0.62 6.24
CA SER A 55 -2.98 -0.48 7.70
C SER A 55 -3.31 0.90 8.23
N VAL A 56 -4.40 1.48 7.72
CA VAL A 56 -4.95 2.72 8.26
C VAL A 56 -5.41 2.48 9.70
N THR A 57 -5.03 3.37 10.60
CA THR A 57 -5.30 3.24 12.04
C THR A 57 -6.19 4.37 12.53
N LEU A 58 -6.87 4.14 13.66
CA LEU A 58 -7.67 5.18 14.32
C LEU A 58 -6.81 6.31 14.93
N GLY A 59 -5.51 6.06 15.15
CA GLY A 59 -4.58 7.08 15.63
C GLY A 59 -3.88 7.79 14.47
N THR A 60 -3.41 9.01 14.74
CA THR A 60 -2.54 9.76 13.82
C THR A 60 -1.13 9.87 14.40
N HIS A 61 -0.16 10.05 13.53
CA HIS A 61 1.20 10.43 13.89
C HIS A 61 1.51 11.80 13.31
N GLU A 62 1.85 12.73 14.19
CA GLU A 62 2.26 14.09 13.86
C GLU A 62 3.75 14.11 13.45
N CYS A 63 4.06 14.82 12.37
CA CYS A 63 5.44 15.02 11.95
C CYS A 63 6.24 15.78 13.02
N GLU A 64 7.25 15.12 13.58
CA GLU A 64 8.09 15.68 14.64
C GLU A 64 9.10 16.75 14.17
N PHE A 65 9.24 16.93 12.85
CA PHE A 65 10.19 17.84 12.20
C PHE A 65 9.57 19.16 11.75
N CYS A 66 8.24 19.23 11.67
CA CYS A 66 7.57 20.48 11.35
C CYS A 66 7.75 21.50 12.48
N PRO A 67 7.77 22.81 12.17
CA PRO A 67 7.71 23.85 13.19
C PRO A 67 6.35 23.81 13.93
N PRO A 68 6.25 24.38 15.15
CA PRO A 68 5.04 24.28 15.97
C PRO A 68 3.74 24.84 15.37
N ASP A 69 3.84 25.64 14.31
CA ASP A 69 2.73 26.28 13.58
C ASP A 69 2.32 25.53 12.30
N SER A 70 2.96 24.41 11.99
CA SER A 70 2.62 23.53 10.87
C SER A 70 2.58 22.08 11.36
N THR A 71 1.49 21.37 11.13
CA THR A 71 1.40 19.94 11.44
C THR A 71 0.96 19.17 10.21
N PHE A 72 1.78 18.19 9.81
CA PHE A 72 1.35 17.14 8.90
C PHE A 72 1.11 15.88 9.72
N GLU A 73 -0.01 15.22 9.48
CA GLU A 73 -0.37 13.99 10.16
C GLU A 73 -0.53 12.85 9.14
N GLY A 74 -0.10 11.65 9.53
CA GLY A 74 -0.35 10.42 8.78
C GLY A 74 -0.92 9.33 9.67
N ASN A 75 -1.73 8.44 9.10
CA ASN A 75 -2.40 7.37 9.85
C ASN A 75 -2.35 5.99 9.18
N GLY A 76 -1.51 5.81 8.16
CA GLY A 76 -1.37 4.54 7.45
C GLY A 76 0.01 4.40 6.82
N GLU A 77 0.17 3.33 6.04
CA GLU A 77 1.43 2.99 5.39
C GLU A 77 1.21 2.61 3.91
N TYR A 78 2.19 2.93 3.08
CA TYR A 78 2.28 2.43 1.71
C TYR A 78 3.16 1.18 1.70
N ARG A 79 2.76 0.17 0.93
CA ARG A 79 3.58 -1.00 0.63
C ARG A 79 3.97 -1.00 -0.84
N TYR A 80 5.26 -1.23 -1.10
CA TYR A 80 5.84 -1.21 -2.43
C TYR A 80 6.43 -2.57 -2.74
N TYR A 81 5.86 -3.23 -3.74
CA TYR A 81 6.27 -4.55 -4.18
C TYR A 81 7.24 -4.44 -5.36
N GLY A 82 8.51 -4.76 -5.13
CA GLY A 82 9.55 -4.78 -6.17
C GLY A 82 9.56 -6.10 -6.95
N ARG A 83 9.99 -6.06 -8.21
CA ARG A 83 10.15 -7.27 -9.05
C ARG A 83 11.26 -8.20 -8.55
N SER A 84 12.24 -7.68 -7.82
CA SER A 84 13.33 -8.48 -7.21
C SER A 84 12.84 -9.42 -6.09
N GLY A 85 11.59 -9.25 -5.62
CA GLY A 85 11.05 -9.95 -4.46
C GLY A 85 11.01 -9.09 -3.20
N ASP A 86 11.75 -7.98 -3.17
CA ASP A 86 11.74 -7.05 -2.05
C ASP A 86 10.37 -6.39 -1.88
N VAL A 87 10.00 -6.18 -0.62
CA VAL A 87 8.82 -5.39 -0.23
C VAL A 87 9.28 -4.30 0.72
N TYR A 88 8.91 -3.07 0.39
CA TYR A 88 9.20 -1.91 1.22
C TYR A 88 7.93 -1.37 1.83
N VAL A 89 8.03 -0.86 3.05
CA VAL A 89 6.91 -0.22 3.75
C VAL A 89 7.34 1.16 4.20
N ALA A 90 6.51 2.16 3.89
CA ALA A 90 6.75 3.54 4.28
C ALA A 90 5.52 4.15 4.93
N PRO A 91 5.66 5.06 5.90
CA PRO A 91 4.51 5.78 6.43
C PRO A 91 3.89 6.66 5.33
N MET A 92 2.60 6.97 5.49
CA MET A 92 1.87 7.91 4.61
C MET A 92 2.64 9.22 4.37
N MET A 93 3.44 9.65 5.35
CA MET A 93 4.19 10.89 5.33
C MET A 93 5.48 10.85 4.47
N ILE A 94 5.80 9.74 3.80
CA ILE A 94 7.04 9.62 3.02
C ILE A 94 7.24 10.80 2.04
N LEU A 95 6.17 11.21 1.33
CA LEU A 95 6.22 12.35 0.42
C LEU A 95 6.43 13.67 1.16
N HIS A 96 5.72 13.87 2.27
CA HIS A 96 5.88 15.06 3.12
C HIS A 96 7.32 15.20 3.63
N TYR A 97 7.93 14.10 4.09
CA TYR A 97 9.32 14.10 4.52
C TYR A 97 10.29 14.47 3.39
N MET A 98 10.02 14.02 2.17
CA MET A 98 10.85 14.38 1.01
C MET A 98 10.70 15.86 0.64
N GLU A 99 9.49 16.39 0.68
CA GLU A 99 9.16 17.72 0.19
C GLU A 99 9.52 18.81 1.20
N GLU A 100 9.24 18.58 2.48
CA GLU A 100 9.38 19.59 3.54
C GLU A 100 10.64 19.42 4.38
N HIS A 101 11.20 18.20 4.42
CA HIS A 101 12.28 17.86 5.35
C HIS A 101 13.54 17.33 4.67
N GLY A 102 13.58 17.29 3.33
CA GLY A 102 14.75 16.89 2.56
C GLY A 102 15.13 15.43 2.72
N TYR A 103 14.19 14.58 3.14
CA TYR A 103 14.39 13.14 3.20
C TYR A 103 14.70 12.58 1.80
N ARG A 104 15.77 11.79 1.70
CA ARG A 104 16.16 11.10 0.47
C ARG A 104 16.05 9.58 0.69
N PRO A 105 15.07 8.91 0.07
CA PRO A 105 14.98 7.45 0.13
C PRO A 105 16.24 6.76 -0.41
N PRO A 106 16.58 5.56 0.08
CA PRO A 106 17.72 4.79 -0.40
C PRO A 106 17.66 4.50 -1.90
N GLU A 107 18.82 4.47 -2.56
CA GLU A 107 18.91 4.14 -4.00
C GLU A 107 18.33 2.77 -4.32
N GLU A 108 18.52 1.79 -3.44
CA GLU A 108 17.94 0.44 -3.56
C GLU A 108 16.40 0.47 -3.67
N PHE A 109 15.75 1.31 -2.86
CA PHE A 109 14.30 1.51 -2.92
C PHE A 109 13.89 2.20 -4.23
N LEU A 110 14.60 3.28 -4.60
CA LEU A 110 14.33 4.03 -5.83
C LEU A 110 14.48 3.18 -7.10
N ASP A 111 15.48 2.30 -7.11
CA ASP A 111 15.71 1.34 -8.19
C ASP A 111 14.58 0.31 -8.25
N GLY A 112 14.15 -0.23 -7.11
CA GLY A 112 13.01 -1.14 -7.04
C GLY A 112 11.70 -0.55 -7.58
N LEU A 113 11.49 0.76 -7.42
CA LEU A 113 10.32 1.45 -7.96
C LEU A 113 10.30 1.59 -9.48
N LYS A 114 11.46 1.51 -10.17
CA LYS A 114 11.51 1.64 -11.65
C LYS A 114 10.69 0.57 -12.36
N ASP A 115 10.45 -0.54 -11.67
CA ASP A 115 9.78 -1.73 -12.16
C ASP A 115 8.39 -1.95 -11.52
N ILE A 116 7.86 -0.97 -10.78
CA ILE A 116 6.58 -1.13 -10.08
C ILE A 116 5.39 -1.28 -11.05
N GLY A 117 4.39 -2.06 -10.64
CA GLY A 117 3.19 -2.34 -11.46
C GLY A 117 3.40 -3.33 -12.62
N ARG A 118 4.58 -3.97 -12.68
CA ARG A 118 4.95 -5.04 -13.61
C ARG A 118 5.25 -6.36 -12.88
N LEU A 119 4.43 -6.68 -11.89
CA LEU A 119 4.58 -7.92 -11.14
C LEU A 119 3.93 -9.07 -11.91
N GLU A 120 4.72 -10.10 -12.16
CA GLU A 120 4.23 -11.43 -12.51
C GLU A 120 3.86 -12.16 -11.22
N TRP A 121 2.95 -13.11 -11.33
CA TRP A 121 2.53 -13.90 -10.19
C TRP A 121 3.71 -14.65 -9.55
N ASP A 122 3.86 -14.51 -8.24
CA ASP A 122 4.96 -15.07 -7.48
C ASP A 122 4.50 -15.59 -6.11
N TRP A 123 5.44 -16.03 -5.29
CA TRP A 123 5.14 -16.59 -3.97
C TRP A 123 4.44 -15.60 -3.02
N ARG A 124 4.62 -14.29 -3.22
CA ARG A 124 3.99 -13.26 -2.38
C ARG A 124 2.50 -13.19 -2.69
N ALA A 125 2.15 -13.23 -3.98
CA ALA A 125 0.78 -13.35 -4.43
C ALA A 125 0.13 -14.66 -3.93
N GLU A 126 0.84 -15.79 -4.01
CA GLU A 126 0.36 -17.06 -3.45
C GLU A 126 0.09 -16.97 -1.94
N ARG A 127 1.00 -16.34 -1.18
CA ARG A 127 0.82 -16.17 0.28
C ARG A 127 -0.39 -15.27 0.58
N MET A 128 -0.52 -14.15 -0.12
CA MET A 128 -1.66 -13.23 0.03
C MET A 128 -2.99 -13.90 -0.32
N LEU A 129 -3.02 -14.67 -1.42
CA LEU A 129 -4.20 -15.43 -1.82
C LEU A 129 -4.58 -16.47 -0.76
N ALA A 130 -3.60 -17.22 -0.26
CA ALA A 130 -3.82 -18.19 0.80
C ALA A 130 -4.36 -17.52 2.08
N VAL A 131 -3.83 -16.36 2.45
CA VAL A 131 -4.31 -15.59 3.60
C VAL A 131 -5.77 -15.16 3.40
N LEU A 132 -6.10 -14.55 2.25
CA LEU A 132 -7.44 -14.05 1.98
C LEU A 132 -8.51 -15.16 2.07
N LEU A 133 -8.19 -16.34 1.53
CA LEU A 133 -9.13 -17.46 1.43
C LEU A 133 -9.22 -18.33 2.69
N ASP A 134 -8.32 -18.18 3.66
CA ASP A 134 -8.33 -18.94 4.91
C ASP A 134 -9.04 -18.14 6.01
N GLU A 135 -10.28 -18.52 6.34
CA GLU A 135 -11.07 -17.89 7.41
C GLU A 135 -10.43 -18.00 8.81
N SER A 136 -9.43 -18.87 8.99
CA SER A 136 -8.71 -19.00 10.27
C SER A 136 -7.50 -18.06 10.41
N GLU A 137 -7.11 -17.38 9.33
CA GLU A 137 -6.03 -16.39 9.36
C GLU A 137 -6.50 -15.10 10.06
N ASP A 138 -5.52 -14.27 10.44
CA ASP A 138 -5.78 -12.99 11.08
C ASP A 138 -6.65 -12.09 10.17
N PHE A 139 -7.76 -11.60 10.72
CA PHE A 139 -8.75 -10.85 9.96
C PHE A 139 -8.18 -9.58 9.31
N ASP A 140 -7.26 -8.88 9.99
CA ASP A 140 -6.61 -7.71 9.43
C ASP A 140 -5.76 -8.13 8.22
N PHE A 141 -5.06 -9.27 8.28
CA PHE A 141 -4.29 -9.77 7.13
C PHE A 141 -5.17 -10.11 5.94
N ARG A 142 -6.37 -10.66 6.17
CA ARG A 142 -7.35 -10.90 5.11
C ARG A 142 -7.79 -9.58 4.45
N CYS A 143 -8.07 -8.55 5.26
CA CYS A 143 -8.40 -7.22 4.77
C CYS A 143 -7.26 -6.58 3.97
N GLU A 144 -6.02 -6.70 4.44
CA GLU A 144 -4.85 -6.15 3.75
C GLU A 144 -4.53 -6.90 2.44
N ALA A 145 -4.82 -8.21 2.38
CA ALA A 145 -4.66 -8.98 1.15
C ALA A 145 -5.58 -8.49 0.03
N ILE A 146 -6.80 -8.03 0.36
CA ILE A 146 -7.72 -7.39 -0.60
C ILE A 146 -7.08 -6.17 -1.23
N ILE A 147 -6.38 -5.36 -0.42
CA ILE A 147 -5.72 -4.12 -0.85
C ILE A 147 -4.52 -4.43 -1.72
N ASP A 148 -3.68 -5.39 -1.32
CA ASP A 148 -2.36 -5.60 -1.91
C ASP A 148 -2.34 -6.56 -3.10
N LEU A 149 -3.27 -7.52 -3.20
CA LEU A 149 -3.31 -8.48 -4.32
C LEU A 149 -3.43 -7.81 -5.69
N VAL A 150 -4.00 -6.59 -5.75
CA VAL A 150 -4.13 -5.83 -7.02
C VAL A 150 -2.79 -5.34 -7.57
N ASN A 151 -1.68 -5.54 -6.86
CA ASN A 151 -0.34 -5.28 -7.40
C ASN A 151 0.06 -6.29 -8.50
N TRP A 152 -0.54 -7.48 -8.52
CA TRP A 152 -0.30 -8.51 -9.54
C TRP A 152 -1.33 -8.44 -10.67
N ARG A 153 -0.85 -8.59 -11.92
CA ARG A 153 -1.72 -8.62 -13.12
C ARG A 153 -2.05 -10.05 -13.50
N ASP A 154 -2.94 -10.67 -12.76
CA ASP A 154 -3.33 -12.07 -12.93
C ASP A 154 -4.83 -12.26 -12.69
N GLY A 155 -5.49 -13.11 -13.49
CA GLY A 155 -6.94 -13.35 -13.38
C GLY A 155 -7.36 -13.91 -12.02
N ARG A 156 -6.46 -14.59 -11.31
CA ARG A 156 -6.71 -15.09 -9.95
C ARG A 156 -7.03 -13.98 -8.96
N VAL A 157 -6.56 -12.75 -9.20
CA VAL A 157 -6.89 -11.61 -8.34
C VAL A 157 -8.38 -11.30 -8.42
N LEU A 158 -8.97 -11.33 -9.62
CA LEU A 158 -10.41 -11.13 -9.78
C LEU A 158 -11.18 -12.24 -9.08
N ASP A 159 -10.79 -13.50 -9.28
CA ASP A 159 -11.45 -14.64 -8.64
C ASP A 159 -11.42 -14.53 -7.10
N ALA A 160 -10.28 -14.10 -6.54
CA ALA A 160 -10.13 -13.89 -5.11
C ALA A 160 -11.02 -12.76 -4.57
N LEU A 161 -11.11 -11.62 -5.27
CA LEU A 161 -11.99 -10.51 -4.88
C LEU A 161 -13.47 -10.88 -5.02
N MET A 162 -13.83 -11.67 -6.04
CA MET A 162 -15.20 -12.16 -6.20
C MET A 162 -15.56 -13.18 -5.11
N HIS A 163 -14.59 -13.98 -4.65
CA HIS A 163 -14.76 -14.86 -3.51
C HIS A 163 -14.97 -14.07 -2.21
N SER A 164 -14.17 -13.02 -1.96
CA SER A 164 -14.32 -12.20 -0.75
C SER A 164 -15.67 -11.47 -0.65
N ILE A 165 -16.38 -11.27 -1.76
CA ILE A 165 -17.76 -10.74 -1.77
C ILE A 165 -18.77 -11.72 -1.15
N GLN A 166 -18.44 -13.02 -1.09
CA GLN A 166 -19.30 -14.03 -0.49
C GLN A 166 -19.09 -14.16 1.04
N ASP A 167 -18.04 -13.53 1.57
CA ASP A 167 -17.73 -13.50 3.00
C ASP A 167 -18.39 -12.26 3.63
N GLU A 168 -19.43 -12.47 4.45
CA GLU A 168 -20.21 -11.40 5.07
C GLU A 168 -19.36 -10.52 5.99
N GLU A 169 -18.41 -11.10 6.73
CA GLU A 169 -17.57 -10.35 7.67
C GLU A 169 -16.58 -9.43 6.93
N LEU A 170 -15.99 -9.92 5.83
CA LEU A 170 -15.14 -9.11 4.95
C LEU A 170 -15.94 -8.03 4.23
N VAL A 171 -17.16 -8.30 3.79
CA VAL A 171 -18.02 -7.29 3.16
C VAL A 171 -18.39 -6.18 4.14
N ASP A 172 -18.73 -6.55 5.38
CA ASP A 172 -19.11 -5.58 6.42
C ASP A 172 -17.94 -4.70 6.84
N SER A 173 -16.73 -5.26 6.94
CA SER A 173 -15.57 -4.54 7.46
C SER A 173 -14.70 -3.87 6.39
N ALA A 174 -14.62 -4.46 5.20
CA ALA A 174 -13.71 -4.08 4.12
C ALA A 174 -14.40 -4.03 2.75
N GLY A 175 -15.73 -4.00 2.68
CA GLY A 175 -16.48 -4.00 1.43
C GLY A 175 -16.09 -2.86 0.49
N ASP A 176 -15.83 -1.67 1.02
CA ASP A 176 -15.35 -0.54 0.22
C ASP A 176 -13.92 -0.76 -0.31
N GLU A 177 -13.04 -1.43 0.43
CA GLU A 177 -11.72 -1.84 -0.07
C GLU A 177 -11.83 -2.93 -1.14
N ILE A 178 -12.75 -3.89 -1.01
CA ILE A 178 -13.05 -4.86 -2.09
C ILE A 178 -13.49 -4.10 -3.35
N GLY A 179 -14.41 -3.14 -3.19
CA GLY A 179 -14.89 -2.29 -4.28
C GLY A 179 -13.78 -1.51 -4.96
N ARG A 180 -12.92 -0.85 -4.17
CA ARG A 180 -11.76 -0.11 -4.69
C ARG A 180 -10.77 -1.03 -5.41
N SER A 181 -10.53 -2.24 -4.88
CA SER A 181 -9.68 -3.24 -5.54
C SER A 181 -10.24 -3.68 -6.89
N LEU A 182 -11.55 -3.95 -6.96
CA LEU A 182 -12.22 -4.24 -8.23
C LEU A 182 -12.12 -3.06 -9.20
N GLY A 183 -12.27 -1.83 -8.71
CA GLY A 183 -12.12 -0.61 -9.51
C GLY A 183 -10.73 -0.49 -10.15
N VAL A 184 -9.68 -0.88 -9.44
CA VAL A 184 -8.32 -0.93 -9.98
C VAL A 184 -8.22 -1.93 -11.14
N LEU A 185 -8.84 -3.11 -11.02
CA LEU A 185 -8.85 -4.10 -12.10
C LEU A 185 -9.67 -3.60 -13.31
N VAL A 186 -10.83 -2.99 -13.08
CA VAL A 186 -11.68 -2.41 -14.13
C VAL A 186 -10.93 -1.32 -14.89
N ALA A 187 -10.26 -0.40 -14.18
CA ALA A 187 -9.49 0.69 -14.80
C ALA A 187 -8.31 0.18 -15.66
N ARG A 188 -7.82 -1.04 -15.42
CA ARG A 188 -6.77 -1.70 -16.21
C ARG A 188 -7.33 -2.50 -17.39
N GLY A 189 -8.63 -2.73 -17.44
CA GLY A 189 -9.25 -3.63 -18.41
C GLY A 189 -9.07 -5.11 -18.09
N ASP A 190 -8.75 -5.45 -16.83
CA ASP A 190 -8.53 -6.82 -16.37
C ASP A 190 -9.85 -7.54 -16.03
N VAL A 191 -10.99 -6.82 -16.04
CA VAL A 191 -12.33 -7.33 -15.73
C VAL A 191 -13.21 -7.24 -16.98
N GLY A 192 -13.96 -8.32 -17.28
CA GLY A 192 -15.01 -8.32 -18.29
C GLY A 192 -16.30 -7.63 -17.81
N ASP A 193 -17.46 -8.15 -18.21
CA ASP A 193 -18.77 -7.60 -17.81
C ASP A 193 -19.07 -7.84 -16.32
N LEU A 194 -18.64 -6.91 -15.47
CA LEU A 194 -18.98 -6.88 -14.05
C LEU A 194 -20.41 -6.36 -13.86
N ARG A 195 -21.30 -7.18 -13.29
CA ARG A 195 -22.68 -6.79 -12.96
C ARG A 195 -22.71 -5.99 -11.66
N VAL A 196 -22.40 -4.69 -11.76
CA VAL A 196 -22.26 -3.78 -10.60
C VAL A 196 -23.50 -3.80 -9.71
N GLU A 197 -24.70 -3.89 -10.28
CA GLU A 197 -25.97 -3.88 -9.54
C GLU A 197 -26.17 -5.09 -8.64
N SER A 198 -25.44 -6.18 -8.89
CA SER A 198 -25.49 -7.40 -8.08
C SER A 198 -24.50 -7.40 -6.90
N LEU A 199 -23.63 -6.40 -6.82
CA LEU A 199 -22.63 -6.30 -5.76
C LEU A 199 -23.23 -5.73 -4.47
N PRO A 200 -22.72 -6.12 -3.29
CA PRO A 200 -23.10 -5.52 -2.01
C PRO A 200 -22.93 -3.99 -2.03
N GLU A 201 -23.72 -3.28 -1.24
CA GLU A 201 -23.73 -1.81 -1.22
C GLU A 201 -22.35 -1.20 -0.96
N MET A 202 -21.64 -1.67 0.06
CA MET A 202 -20.30 -1.18 0.39
C MET A 202 -19.29 -1.39 -0.74
N VAL A 203 -19.39 -2.52 -1.44
CA VAL A 203 -18.56 -2.84 -2.62
C VAL A 203 -18.85 -1.88 -3.77
N ARG A 204 -20.13 -1.56 -4.03
CA ARG A 204 -20.49 -0.58 -5.07
C ARG A 204 -19.98 0.82 -4.73
N ILE A 205 -20.06 1.23 -3.46
CA ILE A 205 -19.53 2.51 -3.00
C ILE A 205 -18.03 2.59 -3.26
N GLY A 206 -17.27 1.57 -2.86
CA GLY A 206 -15.83 1.51 -3.10
C GLY A 206 -15.45 1.54 -4.58
N LEU A 207 -16.19 0.81 -5.42
CA LEU A 207 -15.98 0.79 -6.87
C LEU A 207 -16.15 2.19 -7.48
N GLY A 208 -17.14 2.95 -7.02
CA GLY A 208 -17.41 4.32 -7.48
C GLY A 208 -16.34 5.35 -7.09
N GLN A 209 -15.39 5.02 -6.20
CA GLN A 209 -14.31 5.93 -5.78
C GLN A 209 -13.08 5.86 -6.71
N ILE A 210 -12.95 4.83 -7.53
CA ILE A 210 -11.79 4.63 -8.43
C ILE A 210 -12.10 5.05 -9.88
N VAL A 211 -13.37 5.04 -10.28
CA VAL A 211 -13.78 5.53 -11.60
C VAL A 211 -13.69 7.05 -11.59
N PRO A 212 -12.89 7.70 -12.47
CA PRO A 212 -12.90 9.14 -12.56
C PRO A 212 -14.32 9.61 -12.94
N GLN A 213 -14.84 10.60 -12.20
CA GLN A 213 -16.01 11.37 -12.64
C GLN A 213 -15.68 12.17 -13.90
#